data_AF-A0A8T4D1E8-F1
#
_entry.id   AF-A0A8T4D1E8-F1
#
_cell.length_a   1.000
_cell.length_b   1.000
_cell.length_c   1.000
_cell.angle_alpha   90.00
_cell.angle_beta   90.00
_cell.angle_gamma   90.00
#
_symmetry.space_group_name_H-M   'P 1'
#
loop_
_entity.id
_entity.type
_entity.pdbx_description
1 polymer ?
#
loop_
_entity_poly.entity_id
_entity_poly.type
_entity_poly.pdbx_seq_one_letter_code
_entity_poly.pdbx_strand_id
1 'polypeptide(L)'
;MIYLTPSPYLHERAYSAPAAFWHSPDIAPCFIGPASNATEVPLDTTVVADQIRPMGINEFQLSPEAPIARRVDEHSGLAGRCTTFYFSEPLQPATTYNATLFFSSTPVSWNFTTTAEPYYPRYEAMPSASASP
;
A
#
# COMPACT_ATOMS: atom_id res chain seq x y z
N MET A 1 1.43 -18.59 -29.61
CA MET A 1 2.31 -17.82 -28.70
C MET A 1 1.46 -16.67 -28.15
N ILE A 2 1.13 -16.69 -26.87
CA ILE A 2 0.41 -15.60 -26.22
C ILE A 2 1.47 -14.62 -25.72
N TYR A 3 1.44 -13.38 -26.19
CA TYR A 3 2.31 -12.32 -25.70
C TYR A 3 1.67 -11.72 -24.44
N LEU A 4 2.28 -11.97 -23.29
CA LEU A 4 1.90 -11.32 -22.02
C LEU A 4 2.60 -9.96 -21.97
N THR A 5 1.92 -8.90 -22.39
CA THR A 5 2.38 -7.54 -22.11
C THR A 5 1.83 -7.10 -20.75
N PRO A 6 2.65 -6.59 -19.82
CA PRO A 6 2.16 -6.04 -18.57
C PRO A 6 1.23 -4.85 -18.86
N SER A 7 -0.04 -4.97 -18.50
CA SER A 7 -0.93 -3.81 -18.50
C SER A 7 -0.51 -2.89 -17.36
N PRO A 8 -0.35 -1.57 -17.59
CA PRO A 8 -0.04 -0.63 -16.51
C PRO A 8 -1.15 -0.59 -15.44
N TYR A 9 -2.37 -1.01 -15.78
CA TYR A 9 -3.51 -1.14 -14.87
C TYR A 9 -3.56 -2.48 -14.11
N LEU A 10 -2.81 -3.51 -14.56
CA LEU A 10 -2.70 -4.77 -13.83
C LEU A 10 -1.83 -4.63 -12.58
N HIS A 11 -0.85 -3.72 -12.59
CA HIS A 11 -0.01 -3.48 -11.43
C HIS A 11 -0.83 -3.04 -10.21
N GLU A 12 -1.81 -2.15 -10.37
CA GLU A 12 -2.68 -1.71 -9.26
C GLU A 12 -3.51 -2.85 -8.64
N ARG A 13 -3.98 -3.78 -9.47
CA ARG A 13 -4.71 -4.97 -9.00
C ARG A 13 -3.82 -6.05 -8.38
N ALA A 14 -2.51 -5.98 -8.63
CA ALA A 14 -1.54 -6.89 -8.05
C ALA A 14 -1.17 -6.54 -6.61
N TYR A 15 -1.50 -5.33 -6.12
CA TYR A 15 -1.20 -4.95 -4.75
C TYR A 15 -2.35 -5.32 -3.80
N SER A 16 -1.99 -5.87 -2.65
CA SER A 16 -2.94 -6.08 -1.57
C SER A 16 -3.19 -4.77 -0.83
N ALA A 17 -4.47 -4.46 -0.59
CA ALA A 17 -4.83 -3.43 0.38
C ALA A 17 -4.57 -3.96 1.80
N PRO A 18 -4.16 -3.11 2.76
CA PRO A 18 -4.02 -3.51 4.14
C PRO A 18 -5.30 -4.15 4.69
N ALA A 19 -5.18 -5.32 5.32
CA ALA A 19 -6.33 -6.04 5.89
C ALA A 19 -6.92 -5.35 7.13
N ALA A 20 -6.09 -4.57 7.83
CA ALA A 20 -6.48 -3.83 9.02
C ALA A 20 -5.80 -2.45 9.03
N PHE A 21 -6.51 -1.50 9.62
CA PHE A 21 -6.05 -0.13 9.81
C PHE A 21 -6.01 0.17 11.30
N TRP A 22 -5.08 1.01 11.72
CA TRP A 22 -5.00 1.52 13.08
C TRP A 22 -5.31 3.02 13.11
N HIS A 23 -5.85 3.47 14.24
CA HIS A 23 -6.12 4.88 14.50
C HIS A 23 -4.92 5.52 15.18
N SER A 24 -4.34 6.55 14.55
CA SER A 24 -3.33 7.36 15.23
C SER A 24 -3.99 8.23 16.31
N PRO A 25 -3.56 8.14 17.58
CA PRO A 25 -4.07 9.01 18.65
C PRO A 25 -3.51 10.44 18.55
N ASP A 26 -2.40 10.62 17.84
CA ASP A 26 -1.61 11.87 17.81
C ASP A 26 -2.03 12.81 16.68
N ILE A 27 -2.92 12.35 15.80
CA ILE A 27 -3.32 13.05 14.58
C ILE A 27 -4.84 12.96 14.41
N ALA A 28 -5.45 14.06 13.91
CA ALA A 28 -6.86 14.12 13.51
C ALA A 28 -7.27 12.84 12.77
N PRO A 29 -8.50 12.32 12.98
CA PRO A 29 -8.82 10.92 12.77
C PRO A 29 -8.33 10.42 11.41
N CYS A 30 -7.27 9.62 11.46
CA CYS A 30 -6.59 9.03 10.33
C CYS A 30 -6.51 7.51 10.55
N PHE A 31 -6.89 6.77 9.52
CA PHE A 31 -6.74 5.33 9.46
C PHE A 31 -5.49 5.02 8.65
N ILE A 32 -4.53 4.34 9.29
CA ILE A 32 -3.27 4.00 8.65
C ILE A 32 -3.19 2.48 8.53
N GLY A 33 -2.86 1.99 7.34
CA GLY A 33 -2.67 0.58 7.04
C GLY A 33 -1.28 0.34 6.47
N PRO A 34 -0.59 -0.78 6.79
CA PRO A 34 -1.01 -1.85 7.72
C PRO A 34 -1.18 -1.41 9.18
N ALA A 35 -2.02 -2.13 9.92
CA ALA A 35 -2.21 -1.92 11.35
C ALA A 35 -0.88 -2.02 12.12
N SER A 36 -0.73 -1.21 13.17
CA SER A 36 0.45 -1.25 14.03
C SER A 36 0.62 -2.64 14.68
N ASN A 37 1.83 -3.20 14.60
CA ASN A 37 2.19 -4.56 15.01
C ASN A 37 1.45 -5.68 14.25
N ALA A 38 0.90 -5.40 13.06
CA ALA A 38 0.33 -6.45 12.22
C ALA A 38 1.40 -7.47 11.81
N THR A 39 1.03 -8.75 11.79
CA THR A 39 1.87 -9.87 11.32
C THR A 39 1.26 -10.49 10.07
N GLU A 40 2.04 -11.33 9.37
CA GLU A 40 1.59 -12.01 8.14
C GLU A 40 1.11 -11.03 7.06
N VAL A 41 1.73 -9.85 6.99
CA VAL A 41 1.39 -8.86 5.97
C VAL A 41 1.86 -9.34 4.58
N PRO A 42 1.00 -9.32 3.55
CA PRO A 42 1.38 -9.73 2.20
C PRO A 42 2.57 -8.93 1.65
N LEU A 43 3.42 -9.58 0.84
CA LEU A 43 4.62 -8.97 0.28
C LEU A 43 4.31 -7.88 -0.77
N ASP A 44 3.11 -7.91 -1.34
CA ASP A 44 2.57 -6.90 -2.26
C ASP A 44 1.68 -5.86 -1.56
N THR A 45 1.75 -5.76 -0.23
CA THR A 45 0.94 -4.77 0.49
C THR A 45 1.27 -3.35 0.05
N THR A 46 0.26 -2.50 0.05
CA THR A 46 0.42 -1.04 0.02
C THR A 46 0.46 -0.47 1.42
N VAL A 47 0.90 0.79 1.53
CA VAL A 47 0.67 1.61 2.73
C VAL A 47 -0.39 2.64 2.41
N VAL A 48 -1.42 2.74 3.25
CA VAL A 48 -2.57 3.59 3.01
C VAL A 48 -2.78 4.49 4.23
N ALA A 49 -2.99 5.77 4.00
CA ALA A 49 -3.39 6.75 5.01
C ALA A 49 -4.69 7.41 4.57
N ASP A 50 -5.80 7.02 5.19
CA ASP A 50 -7.12 7.61 4.97
C ASP A 50 -7.40 8.66 6.05
N GLN A 51 -7.67 9.89 5.62
CA GLN A 51 -7.78 11.06 6.47
C GLN A 51 -9.20 11.64 6.35
N ILE A 52 -9.91 11.70 7.46
CA ILE A 52 -11.23 12.37 7.53
C ILE A 52 -11.10 13.89 7.44
N ARG A 53 -9.97 14.43 7.94
CA ARG A 53 -9.58 15.84 7.78
C ARG A 53 -8.17 15.88 7.20
N PRO A 54 -7.94 16.41 5.99
CA PRO A 54 -6.70 16.19 5.29
C PRO A 54 -5.61 17.07 5.89
N MET A 55 -4.51 16.44 6.25
CA MET A 55 -3.24 17.11 6.50
C MET A 55 -2.26 16.75 5.39
N GLY A 56 -1.32 17.66 5.11
CA GLY A 56 -0.30 17.41 4.10
C GLY A 56 0.62 16.29 4.57
N ILE A 57 0.65 15.17 3.85
CA ILE A 57 1.70 14.16 4.02
C ILE A 57 2.90 14.61 3.19
N ASN A 58 4.01 14.93 3.85
CA ASN A 58 5.21 15.43 3.18
C ASN A 58 6.13 14.29 2.77
N GLU A 59 6.26 13.28 3.63
CA GLU A 59 7.25 12.22 3.48
C GLU A 59 6.73 10.90 4.07
N PHE A 60 7.17 9.80 3.48
CA PHE A 60 7.01 8.45 4.00
C PHE A 60 8.37 7.76 4.05
N GLN A 61 8.73 7.24 5.21
CA GLN A 61 9.97 6.49 5.44
C GLN A 61 9.65 5.07 5.87
N LEU A 62 10.49 4.14 5.42
CA LEU A 62 10.36 2.73 5.75
C LEU A 62 11.76 2.15 6.05
N SER A 63 11.87 1.35 7.12
CA SER A 63 13.11 0.67 7.51
C SER A 63 12.85 -0.80 7.86
N PRO A 64 13.44 -1.79 7.15
CA PRO A 64 14.36 -1.65 6.02
C PRO A 64 13.77 -0.85 4.84
N GLU A 65 14.63 -0.23 4.05
CA GLU A 65 14.17 0.59 2.92
C GLU A 65 13.49 -0.28 1.86
N ALA A 66 12.33 0.18 1.38
CA ALA A 66 11.67 -0.38 0.21
C ALA A 66 11.36 0.75 -0.79
N PRO A 67 11.80 0.64 -2.06
CA PRO A 67 11.60 1.69 -3.04
C PRO A 67 10.12 1.90 -3.35
N ILE A 68 9.69 3.15 -3.32
CA ILE A 68 8.31 3.56 -3.62
C ILE A 68 8.22 3.82 -5.13
N ALA A 69 7.43 3.02 -5.84
CA ALA A 69 7.14 3.27 -7.25
C ALA A 69 6.27 4.50 -7.44
N ARG A 70 5.25 4.66 -6.58
CA ARG A 70 4.22 5.67 -6.77
C ARG A 70 3.53 6.02 -5.46
N ARG A 71 3.16 7.30 -5.36
CA ARG A 71 2.21 7.83 -4.39
C ARG A 71 0.95 8.30 -5.14
N VAL A 72 -0.21 7.87 -4.67
CA VAL A 72 -1.51 8.28 -5.21
C VAL A 72 -2.29 8.98 -4.11
N ASP A 73 -2.90 10.11 -4.45
CA ASP A 73 -3.72 10.91 -3.56
C ASP A 73 -5.13 11.04 -4.13
N GLU A 74 -6.10 10.39 -3.48
CA GLU A 74 -7.51 10.42 -3.85
C GLU A 74 -8.27 11.30 -2.87
N HIS A 75 -9.11 12.20 -3.39
CA HIS A 75 -9.95 13.06 -2.56
C HIS A 75 -11.37 12.49 -2.54
N SER A 76 -11.90 12.24 -1.34
CA SER A 76 -13.24 11.71 -1.14
C SER A 76 -14.15 12.77 -0.52
N GLY A 77 -15.22 13.13 -1.26
CA GLY A 77 -16.16 14.16 -0.83
C GLY A 77 -15.53 15.55 -0.64
N LEU A 78 -16.05 16.32 0.32
CA LEU A 78 -15.64 17.72 0.55
C LEU A 78 -14.39 17.87 1.42
N ALA A 79 -13.98 16.83 2.16
CA ALA A 79 -12.89 16.95 3.13
C ALA A 79 -12.11 15.65 3.38
N GLY A 80 -12.37 14.55 2.67
CA GLY A 80 -11.61 13.31 2.82
C GLY A 80 -10.39 13.27 1.89
N ARG A 81 -9.30 12.65 2.33
CA ARG A 81 -8.15 12.33 1.48
C ARG A 81 -7.60 10.96 1.84
N CYS A 82 -7.50 10.09 0.84
CA CYS A 82 -6.81 8.82 0.93
C CYS A 82 -5.46 8.94 0.19
N THR A 83 -4.36 8.66 0.88
CA THR A 83 -3.02 8.61 0.29
C THR A 83 -2.54 7.17 0.29
N THR A 84 -2.20 6.63 -0.88
CA THR A 84 -1.69 5.27 -1.04
C THR A 84 -0.26 5.28 -1.60
N PHE A 85 0.63 4.51 -0.97
CA PHE A 85 2.00 4.28 -1.38
C PHE A 85 2.13 2.86 -1.95
N TYR A 86 2.59 2.80 -3.19
CA TYR A 86 2.87 1.56 -3.93
C TYR A 86 4.37 1.35 -4.00
N PHE A 87 4.85 0.18 -3.57
CA PHE A 87 6.26 -0.20 -3.68
C PHE A 87 6.59 -0.71 -5.09
N SER A 88 7.80 -0.43 -5.58
CA SER A 88 8.24 -0.90 -6.91
C SER A 88 8.59 -2.37 -6.94
N GLU A 89 8.88 -2.95 -5.77
CA GLU A 89 9.23 -4.35 -5.61
C GLU A 89 8.43 -4.93 -4.43
N PRO A 90 8.17 -6.26 -4.42
CA PRO A 90 7.62 -6.92 -3.24
C PRO A 90 8.52 -6.69 -2.03
N LEU A 91 7.89 -6.51 -0.86
CA LEU A 91 8.60 -6.42 0.41
C LEU A 91 9.32 -7.75 0.71
N GLN A 92 10.37 -7.66 1.53
CA GLN A 92 11.15 -8.83 1.94
C GLN A 92 10.30 -9.75 2.82
N PRO A 93 10.41 -11.08 2.65
CA PRO A 93 9.68 -12.04 3.48
C PRO A 93 10.19 -12.03 4.92
N ALA A 94 9.31 -12.39 5.86
CA ALA A 94 9.61 -12.51 7.30
C ALA A 94 10.36 -11.30 7.89
N THR A 95 10.03 -10.10 7.42
CA THR A 95 10.76 -8.86 7.73
C THR A 95 9.85 -7.90 8.47
N THR A 96 10.34 -7.38 9.60
CA THR A 96 9.66 -6.31 10.33
C THR A 96 10.09 -4.96 9.76
N TYR A 97 9.12 -4.22 9.25
CA TYR A 97 9.29 -2.87 8.74
C TYR A 97 8.82 -1.85 9.78
N ASN A 98 9.63 -0.82 10.02
CA ASN A 98 9.27 0.37 10.77
C ASN A 98 8.90 1.46 9.77
N ALA A 99 7.63 1.87 9.79
CA ALA A 99 7.04 2.85 8.90
C ALA A 99 6.86 4.18 9.64
N THR A 100 7.20 5.27 8.98
CA THR A 100 6.98 6.63 9.51
C THR A 100 6.36 7.52 8.44
N LEU A 101 5.18 8.08 8.73
CA LEU A 101 4.54 9.11 7.92
C LEU A 101 4.75 10.48 8.56
N PHE A 102 5.14 11.46 7.77
CA PHE A 102 5.28 12.84 8.21
C PHE A 102 4.08 13.66 7.75
N PHE A 103 3.17 13.94 8.67
CA PHE A 103 2.06 14.85 8.45
C PHE A 103 2.50 16.26 8.82
N SER A 104 2.77 17.10 7.83
CA SER A 104 3.46 18.38 8.02
C SER A 104 4.80 18.18 8.75
N SER A 105 4.86 18.50 10.05
CA SER A 105 6.03 18.33 10.92
C SER A 105 5.84 17.27 11.99
N THR A 106 4.68 16.59 12.03
CA THR A 106 4.34 15.59 13.05
C THR A 106 4.56 14.19 12.47
N PRO A 107 5.57 13.45 12.97
CA PRO A 107 5.78 12.07 12.56
C PRO A 107 4.79 11.13 13.25
N VAL A 108 4.29 10.16 12.51
CA VAL A 108 3.55 9.00 13.03
C VAL A 108 4.29 7.75 12.63
N SER A 109 4.78 7.02 13.63
CA SER A 109 5.57 5.81 13.43
C SER A 109 4.81 4.58 13.91
N TRP A 110 4.91 3.50 13.16
CA TRP A 110 4.41 2.18 13.53
C TRP A 110 5.27 1.10 12.89
N ASN A 111 5.00 -0.16 13.19
CA ASN A 111 5.66 -1.28 12.55
C ASN A 111 4.64 -2.31 12.05
N PHE A 112 5.09 -3.18 11.16
CA PHE A 112 4.38 -4.38 10.73
C PHE A 112 5.38 -5.43 10.26
N THR A 113 4.99 -6.69 10.26
CA THR A 113 5.83 -7.83 9.87
C THR A 113 5.20 -8.56 8.70
N THR A 114 5.98 -8.72 7.63
CA THR A 114 5.56 -9.45 6.44
C THR A 114 5.50 -10.95 6.67
N THR A 115 4.69 -11.65 5.87
CA THR A 115 4.64 -13.11 5.85
C THR A 115 5.97 -13.73 5.43
N ALA A 116 6.22 -14.97 5.86
CA ALA A 116 7.34 -15.79 5.38
C ALA A 116 7.04 -16.48 4.04
N GLU A 117 5.79 -16.46 3.57
CA GLU A 117 5.40 -17.10 2.31
C GLU A 117 6.04 -16.41 1.10
N PRO A 118 6.56 -17.18 0.12
CA PRO A 118 7.11 -16.60 -1.10
C PRO A 118 6.06 -15.79 -1.87
N TYR A 119 6.49 -14.70 -2.49
CA TYR A 119 5.61 -13.93 -3.37
C TYR A 119 5.30 -14.71 -4.65
N TYR A 120 4.03 -15.04 -4.86
CA TYR A 120 3.53 -15.58 -6.12
C TYR A 120 2.71 -14.49 -6.83
N PRO A 121 3.22 -13.88 -7.93
CA PRO A 121 2.47 -12.86 -8.65
C PRO A 121 1.10 -13.42 -9.06
N ARG A 122 0.03 -12.71 -8.70
CA ARG A 122 -1.33 -13.05 -9.18
C ARG A 122 -1.42 -12.75 -10.67
N TYR A 123 -1.11 -13.75 -11.49
CA TYR A 123 -1.39 -13.68 -12.92
C TYR A 123 -2.90 -13.88 -13.13
N GLU A 124 -3.67 -12.79 -13.19
CA GLU A 124 -5.03 -12.87 -13.74
C GLU A 124 -4.92 -13.15 -15.24
N ALA A 125 -5.43 -14.30 -15.70
CA ALA A 125 -5.57 -14.57 -17.11
C ALA A 125 -6.45 -13.49 -17.75
N MET A 126 -5.93 -12.74 -18.72
CA MET A 126 -6.76 -11.85 -19.51
C MET A 126 -7.89 -12.69 -20.14
N PRO A 127 -9.17 -12.26 -20.07
CA PRO A 127 -10.22 -12.94 -20.80
C PRO A 127 -9.82 -12.95 -22.27
N SER A 128 -9.56 -14.15 -22.80
CA SER A 128 -9.36 -14.35 -24.23
C SER A 128 -10.57 -13.73 -24.91
N ALA A 129 -10.35 -12.69 -25.73
CA ALA A 129 -11.42 -12.10 -26.51
C ALA A 129 -12.10 -13.23 -27.27
N SER A 130 -13.32 -13.57 -26.84
CA SER A 130 -14.16 -14.54 -27.51
C SER A 130 -14.36 -14.00 -28.92
N ALA A 131 -13.63 -14.56 -29.87
CA ALA A 131 -13.96 -14.43 -31.28
C ALA A 131 -15.40 -14.89 -31.41
N SER A 132 -16.32 -13.93 -31.53
CA SER A 132 -17.72 -14.23 -31.81
C SER A 132 -17.80 -14.70 -33.26
N PRO A 133 -18.53 -15.79 -33.54
CA PRO A 133 -18.71 -16.33 -34.89
C PRO A 133 -19.48 -15.38 -35.82
#